data_AF-A0AAP7C5K2-F1
#
_entry.id   AF-A0AAP7C5K2-F1
#
_cell.length_a   1.000
_cell.length_b   1.000
_cell.length_c   1.000
_cell.angle_alpha   90.00
_cell.angle_beta   90.00
_cell.angle_gamma   90.00
#
_symmetry.space_group_name_H-M   'P 1'
#
loop_
_entity.id
_entity.type
_entity.pdbx_description
1 polymer ?
#
loop_
_entity_poly.entity_id
_entity_poly.type
_entity_poly.pdbx_seq_one_letter_code
_entity_poly.pdbx_strand_id
1 'polypeptide(L)'
;MLNVDIISSRFIRIIGNIVKLVSKLFHKIFPKKRFTLSSYSKPLIKIKKESNVPRIIWQTNFTNKVTLPLYVNYLFNRFMAPCYEYRFMDNDAVDKYIAENHPEALSAYKRLTVGAAKADLWRLLAIYKNGGLYIDMDGCLVARPEKFLKKNNEMFIKAKHRKETDESKKYYATNYFLAAAPNNSKIKEYIDIILKNIEANRSDLGVWYLTGPGVMEAIMNDENTTFRHSRETCIQGAFTNDYFQYIDRPNAHWTKTENKDILES
;
A
#
# COMPACT_ATOMS: atom_id res chain seq x y z
N MET A 1 -16.53 8.72 -24.37
CA MET A 1 -16.64 7.29 -24.02
C MET A 1 -16.72 7.17 -22.51
N LEU A 2 -17.71 6.45 -21.97
CA LEU A 2 -17.93 6.34 -20.52
C LEU A 2 -16.84 5.45 -19.90
N ASN A 3 -16.02 6.00 -19.00
CA ASN A 3 -14.95 5.24 -18.36
C ASN A 3 -15.55 4.32 -17.28
N VAL A 4 -15.65 3.03 -17.60
CA VAL A 4 -16.26 2.00 -16.74
C VAL A 4 -15.57 1.93 -15.38
N ASP A 5 -14.24 2.08 -15.32
CA ASP A 5 -13.50 2.00 -14.07
C ASP A 5 -13.85 3.17 -13.13
N ILE A 6 -14.08 4.37 -13.67
CA ILE A 6 -14.56 5.53 -12.87
C ILE A 6 -15.95 5.26 -12.28
N ILE A 7 -16.83 4.60 -13.03
CA ILE A 7 -18.16 4.22 -12.54
C ILE A 7 -18.04 3.17 -11.45
N SER A 8 -17.25 2.11 -11.69
CA SER A 8 -16.95 1.10 -10.69
C SER A 8 -16.41 1.73 -9.41
N SER A 9 -15.48 2.68 -9.50
CA SER A 9 -14.94 3.41 -8.34
C SER A 9 -16.02 4.11 -7.52
N ARG A 10 -17.00 4.74 -8.18
CA ARG A 10 -18.14 5.40 -7.50
C ARG A 10 -19.03 4.37 -6.79
N PHE A 11 -19.39 3.27 -7.46
CA PHE A 11 -20.17 2.19 -6.84
C PHE A 11 -19.45 1.54 -5.66
N ILE A 12 -18.16 1.26 -5.80
CA ILE A 12 -17.32 0.71 -4.71
C ILE A 12 -17.34 1.64 -3.50
N ARG A 13 -17.27 2.96 -3.69
CA ARG A 13 -17.36 3.93 -2.58
C ARG A 13 -18.73 3.93 -1.89
N ILE A 14 -19.82 3.76 -2.65
CA ILE A 14 -21.17 3.65 -2.08
C ILE A 14 -21.25 2.40 -1.21
N ILE A 15 -20.82 1.24 -1.72
CA ILE A 15 -20.78 -0.02 -0.97
C ILE A 15 -19.90 0.14 0.28
N GLY A 16 -18.70 0.70 0.14
CA GLY A 16 -17.79 0.94 1.25
C GLY A 16 -18.37 1.86 2.32
N ASN A 17 -19.15 2.88 1.94
CA ASN A 17 -19.86 3.73 2.90
C ASN A 17 -20.95 2.96 3.68
N ILE A 18 -21.69 2.07 3.02
CA ILE A 18 -22.65 1.17 3.69
C ILE A 18 -21.92 0.26 4.68
N VAL A 19 -20.80 -0.35 4.27
CA VAL A 19 -19.98 -1.20 5.14
C VAL A 19 -19.50 -0.45 6.37
N LYS A 20 -19.03 0.80 6.22
CA LYS A 20 -18.61 1.65 7.35
C LYS A 20 -19.78 1.93 8.29
N LEU A 21 -20.97 2.23 7.77
CA LEU A 21 -22.15 2.50 8.59
C LEU A 21 -22.55 1.26 9.42
N VAL A 22 -22.66 0.10 8.76
CA VAL A 22 -22.95 -1.18 9.44
C VAL A 22 -21.86 -1.51 10.47
N SER A 23 -20.59 -1.27 10.13
CA SER A 23 -19.47 -1.50 11.03
C SER A 23 -19.50 -0.63 12.27
N LYS A 24 -19.99 0.61 12.20
CA LYS A 24 -20.17 1.47 13.38
C LYS A 24 -21.15 0.82 14.36
N LEU A 25 -22.28 0.32 13.87
CA LEU A 25 -23.27 -0.37 14.71
C LEU A 25 -22.70 -1.68 15.26
N PHE A 26 -22.03 -2.46 14.42
CA PHE A 26 -21.40 -3.72 14.82
C PHE A 26 -20.41 -3.54 15.97
N HIS A 27 -19.47 -2.59 15.86
CA HIS A 27 -18.47 -2.33 16.91
C HIS A 27 -19.03 -1.59 18.11
N LYS A 28 -20.21 -0.96 18.01
CA LYS A 28 -20.95 -0.48 19.19
C LYS A 28 -21.46 -1.66 20.04
N ILE A 29 -21.91 -2.74 19.41
CA ILE A 29 -22.41 -3.95 20.09
C ILE A 29 -21.26 -4.87 20.49
N PHE A 30 -20.24 -5.02 19.64
CA PHE A 30 -19.10 -5.92 19.83
C PHE A 30 -17.76 -5.16 19.78
N PRO A 31 -17.46 -4.28 20.75
CA PRO A 31 -16.34 -3.33 20.66
C PRO A 31 -14.95 -3.98 20.51
N LYS A 32 -14.78 -5.17 21.10
CA LYS A 32 -13.50 -5.91 21.07
C LYS A 32 -13.42 -6.95 19.96
N LYS A 33 -14.47 -7.15 19.16
CA LYS A 33 -14.46 -8.18 18.11
C LYS A 33 -13.53 -7.76 16.97
N ARG A 34 -12.58 -8.64 16.65
CA ARG A 34 -11.65 -8.51 15.52
C ARG A 34 -11.71 -9.76 14.65
N PHE A 35 -11.28 -9.60 13.41
CA PHE A 35 -11.19 -10.66 12.39
C PHE A 35 -9.72 -10.93 12.11
N THR A 36 -9.38 -12.17 11.78
CA THR A 36 -7.98 -12.57 11.59
C THR A 36 -7.68 -12.68 10.11
N LEU A 37 -6.66 -11.96 9.65
CA LEU A 37 -6.10 -12.13 8.32
C LEU A 37 -5.17 -13.34 8.31
N SER A 38 -5.25 -14.15 7.25
CA SER A 38 -4.28 -15.22 7.04
C SER A 38 -2.99 -14.64 6.51
N SER A 39 -1.84 -15.10 7.02
CA SER A 39 -0.51 -14.71 6.51
C SER A 39 -0.31 -15.13 5.05
N TYR A 40 -0.95 -16.23 4.64
CA TYR A 40 -0.96 -16.71 3.27
C TYR A 40 -2.38 -17.12 2.83
N SER A 41 -2.74 -16.82 1.59
CA SER A 41 -3.89 -17.46 0.93
C SER A 41 -3.59 -17.75 -0.53
N LYS A 42 -3.80 -19.00 -0.93
CA LYS A 42 -3.67 -19.43 -2.33
C LYS A 42 -4.62 -18.65 -3.26
N PRO A 43 -4.33 -18.60 -4.58
CA PRO A 43 -5.25 -18.04 -5.56
C PRO A 43 -6.61 -18.73 -5.52
N LEU A 44 -7.68 -17.96 -5.70
CA LEU A 44 -9.05 -18.48 -5.85
C LEU A 44 -9.22 -19.15 -7.22
N ILE A 45 -8.56 -18.61 -8.25
CA ILE A 45 -8.57 -19.12 -9.62
C ILE A 45 -7.12 -19.39 -10.04
N LYS A 46 -6.84 -20.57 -10.59
CA LYS A 46 -5.53 -20.88 -11.17
C LYS A 46 -5.51 -20.45 -12.63
N ILE A 47 -4.48 -19.71 -13.03
CA ILE A 47 -4.24 -19.29 -14.42
C ILE A 47 -2.86 -19.77 -14.86
N LYS A 48 -2.77 -20.35 -16.06
CA LYS A 48 -1.50 -20.80 -16.66
C LYS A 48 -0.74 -19.69 -17.39
N LYS A 49 -1.42 -18.62 -17.81
CA LYS A 49 -0.82 -17.52 -18.57
C LYS A 49 0.33 -16.88 -17.78
N GLU A 50 1.46 -16.64 -18.42
CA GLU A 50 2.59 -15.93 -17.83
C GLU A 50 2.28 -14.44 -17.59
N SER A 51 3.00 -13.84 -16.64
CA SER A 51 2.89 -12.42 -16.27
C SER A 51 4.25 -11.95 -15.78
N ASN A 52 4.73 -10.82 -16.29
CA ASN A 52 6.04 -10.29 -15.90
C ASN A 52 6.02 -9.82 -14.43
N VAL A 53 4.91 -9.22 -13.99
CA VAL A 53 4.63 -8.98 -12.58
C VAL A 53 4.04 -10.25 -11.97
N PRO A 54 4.69 -10.87 -10.97
CA PRO A 54 4.17 -12.05 -10.28
C PRO A 54 2.77 -11.85 -9.69
N ARG A 55 1.95 -12.90 -9.67
CA ARG A 55 0.57 -12.80 -9.15
C ARG A 55 0.51 -12.93 -7.64
N ILE A 56 1.13 -11.99 -6.95
CA ILE A 56 1.23 -11.92 -5.49
C ILE A 56 0.68 -10.57 -5.05
N ILE A 57 -0.23 -10.57 -4.07
CA ILE A 57 -0.63 -9.36 -3.34
C ILE A 57 0.09 -9.35 -2.01
N TRP A 58 0.85 -8.29 -1.77
CA TRP A 58 1.54 -8.00 -0.52
C TRP A 58 0.77 -6.93 0.25
N GLN A 59 0.52 -7.19 1.53
CA GLN A 59 0.02 -6.18 2.48
C GLN A 59 0.71 -6.35 3.84
N THR A 60 0.79 -5.26 4.60
CA THR A 60 1.29 -5.28 5.97
C THR A 60 0.43 -4.42 6.88
N ASN A 61 0.38 -4.77 8.15
CA ASN A 61 -0.21 -3.97 9.21
C ASN A 61 0.47 -4.29 10.54
N PHE A 62 0.29 -3.49 11.58
CA PHE A 62 0.87 -3.80 12.89
C PHE A 62 0.39 -5.12 13.51
N THR A 63 -0.75 -5.66 13.06
CA THR A 63 -1.31 -6.95 13.50
C THR A 63 -2.21 -7.55 12.41
N ASN A 64 -2.37 -8.88 12.44
CA ASN A 64 -3.35 -9.59 11.62
C ASN A 64 -4.79 -9.51 12.16
N LYS A 65 -5.02 -8.92 13.34
CA LYS A 65 -6.35 -8.72 13.93
C LYS A 65 -6.94 -7.38 13.50
N VAL A 66 -7.90 -7.42 12.58
CA VAL A 66 -8.46 -6.22 11.95
C VAL A 66 -9.94 -6.02 12.27
N THR A 67 -10.43 -4.80 12.11
CA THR A 67 -11.84 -4.47 12.24
C THR A 67 -12.65 -5.03 11.07
N LEU A 68 -13.97 -5.20 11.27
CA LEU A 68 -14.91 -5.62 10.22
C LEU A 68 -14.71 -4.90 8.86
N PRO A 69 -14.63 -3.56 8.76
CA PRO A 69 -14.51 -2.88 7.47
C PRO A 69 -13.18 -3.18 6.77
N LEU A 70 -12.07 -3.31 7.52
CA LEU A 70 -10.78 -3.74 6.98
C LEU A 70 -10.85 -5.19 6.48
N TYR A 71 -11.51 -6.09 7.22
CA TYR A 71 -11.68 -7.48 6.81
C TYR A 71 -12.51 -7.59 5.52
N VAL A 72 -13.59 -6.82 5.41
CA VAL A 72 -14.40 -6.76 4.18
C VAL A 72 -13.59 -6.17 3.02
N ASN A 73 -12.77 -5.14 3.25
CA ASN A 73 -11.85 -4.60 2.23
C ASN A 73 -10.88 -5.68 1.70
N TYR A 74 -10.29 -6.44 2.63
CA TYR A 74 -9.43 -7.58 2.30
C TYR A 74 -10.16 -8.60 1.40
N LEU A 75 -11.36 -9.05 1.80
CA LEU A 75 -12.16 -9.99 1.01
C LEU A 75 -12.51 -9.42 -0.37
N PHE A 76 -12.84 -8.14 -0.45
CA PHE A 76 -13.11 -7.46 -1.72
C PHE A 76 -11.89 -7.46 -2.64
N ASN A 77 -10.70 -7.15 -2.12
CA ASN A 77 -9.46 -7.22 -2.90
C ASN A 77 -9.16 -8.66 -3.37
N ARG A 78 -9.41 -9.69 -2.53
CA ARG A 78 -9.30 -11.10 -2.95
C ARG A 78 -10.23 -11.44 -4.10
N PHE A 79 -11.47 -10.92 -4.08
CA PHE A 79 -12.43 -11.07 -5.16
C PHE A 79 -12.01 -10.33 -6.44
N MET A 80 -11.42 -9.14 -6.31
CA MET A 80 -10.95 -8.33 -7.45
C MET A 80 -9.67 -8.87 -8.09
N ALA A 81 -8.91 -9.69 -7.38
CA ALA A 81 -7.67 -10.31 -7.86
C ALA A 81 -7.69 -11.83 -7.58
N PRO A 82 -8.64 -12.58 -8.17
CA PRO A 82 -8.87 -13.97 -7.80
C PRO A 82 -7.71 -14.88 -8.20
N CYS A 83 -6.88 -14.46 -9.15
CA CYS A 83 -5.74 -15.23 -9.64
C CYS A 83 -4.44 -14.95 -8.89
N TYR A 84 -4.50 -14.08 -7.89
CA TYR A 84 -3.35 -13.69 -7.07
C TYR A 84 -3.35 -14.51 -5.80
N GLU A 85 -2.19 -14.95 -5.36
CA GLU A 85 -2.02 -15.32 -3.97
C GLU A 85 -1.91 -14.07 -3.11
N TYR A 86 -2.24 -14.22 -1.84
CA TYR A 86 -2.20 -13.16 -0.86
C TYR A 86 -1.14 -13.47 0.18
N ARG A 87 -0.32 -12.48 0.50
CA ARG A 87 0.72 -12.54 1.52
C ARG A 87 0.57 -11.34 2.44
N PHE A 88 0.32 -11.62 3.71
CA PHE A 88 0.21 -10.63 4.76
C PHE A 88 1.36 -10.81 5.75
N MET A 89 1.98 -9.70 6.14
CA MET A 89 2.99 -9.68 7.19
C MET A 89 2.59 -8.66 8.26
N ASP A 90 2.56 -9.10 9.52
CA ASP A 90 2.58 -8.17 10.64
C ASP A 90 4.01 -7.71 10.94
N ASN A 91 4.19 -6.87 11.96
CA ASN A 91 5.49 -6.31 12.30
C ASN A 91 6.56 -7.39 12.50
N ASP A 92 6.26 -8.42 13.29
CA ASP A 92 7.21 -9.50 13.59
C ASP A 92 7.60 -10.27 12.32
N ALA A 93 6.63 -10.53 11.43
CA ALA A 93 6.88 -11.17 10.14
C ALA A 93 7.71 -10.27 9.20
N VAL A 94 7.50 -8.96 9.22
CA VAL A 94 8.30 -7.99 8.45
C VAL A 94 9.75 -7.97 8.94
N ASP A 95 9.97 -7.87 10.25
CA ASP A 95 11.32 -7.87 10.84
C ASP A 95 12.11 -9.11 10.43
N LYS A 96 11.48 -10.29 10.56
CA LYS A 96 12.08 -11.56 10.14
C LYS A 96 12.35 -11.60 8.64
N TYR A 97 11.39 -11.16 7.82
CA TYR A 97 11.54 -11.15 6.37
C TYR A 97 12.74 -10.29 5.92
N ILE A 98 12.91 -9.10 6.50
CA ILE A 98 14.03 -8.21 6.18
C ILE A 98 15.34 -8.83 6.64
N ALA A 99 15.42 -9.39 7.85
CA ALA A 99 16.63 -10.04 8.33
C ALA A 99 17.08 -11.21 7.42
N GLU A 100 16.13 -11.97 6.86
CA GLU A 100 16.41 -13.12 6.01
C GLU A 100 16.71 -12.76 4.56
N ASN A 101 16.06 -11.72 4.00
CA ASN A 101 16.11 -11.43 2.56
C ASN A 101 16.88 -10.16 2.22
N HIS A 102 16.97 -9.21 3.16
CA HIS A 102 17.55 -7.88 3.01
C HIS A 102 18.33 -7.45 4.27
N PRO A 103 19.30 -8.25 4.75
CA PRO A 103 20.06 -7.92 5.96
C PRO A 103 20.75 -6.54 5.86
N GLU A 104 21.07 -6.08 4.65
CA GLU A 104 21.61 -4.74 4.37
C GLU A 104 20.67 -3.59 4.77
N ALA A 105 19.35 -3.82 4.75
CA ALA A 105 18.35 -2.81 5.08
C ALA A 105 17.87 -2.89 6.54
N LEU A 106 18.24 -3.94 7.28
CA LEU A 106 17.70 -4.20 8.62
C LEU A 106 18.03 -3.10 9.62
N SER A 107 19.27 -2.60 9.61
CA SER A 107 19.69 -1.51 10.50
C SER A 107 18.87 -0.23 10.25
N ALA A 108 18.73 0.17 8.99
CA ALA A 108 17.92 1.31 8.60
C ALA A 108 16.43 1.11 8.96
N TYR A 109 15.89 -0.08 8.73
CA TYR A 109 14.51 -0.41 9.09
C TYR A 109 14.24 -0.28 10.59
N LYS A 110 15.16 -0.77 11.44
CA LYS A 110 15.03 -0.71 12.90
C LYS A 110 15.04 0.73 13.44
N ARG A 111 15.75 1.64 12.78
CA ARG A 111 15.78 3.06 13.14
C ARG A 111 14.47 3.79 12.87
N LEU A 112 13.62 3.30 11.98
CA LEU A 112 12.31 3.92 11.72
C LEU A 112 11.38 3.68 12.91
N THR A 113 10.73 4.72 13.43
CA THR A 113 9.78 4.58 14.55
C THR A 113 8.33 4.57 14.07
N VAL A 114 8.06 5.20 12.93
CA VAL A 114 6.70 5.40 12.39
C VAL A 114 6.29 4.21 11.53
N GLY A 115 5.14 3.62 11.84
CA GLY A 115 4.63 2.44 11.13
C GLY A 115 4.45 2.65 9.61
N ALA A 116 4.04 3.85 9.19
CA ALA A 116 3.94 4.19 7.76
C ALA A 116 5.32 4.19 7.07
N ALA A 117 6.34 4.77 7.70
CA ALA A 117 7.69 4.81 7.17
C ALA A 117 8.32 3.40 7.12
N LYS A 118 8.07 2.58 8.15
CA LYS A 118 8.42 1.14 8.13
C LYS A 118 7.76 0.42 6.94
N ALA A 119 6.47 0.65 6.71
CA ALA A 119 5.75 0.04 5.60
C ALA A 119 6.25 0.53 4.23
N ASP A 120 6.68 1.79 4.12
CA ASP A 120 7.31 2.35 2.90
C ASP A 120 8.60 1.61 2.53
N LEU A 121 9.50 1.36 3.48
CA LEU A 121 10.71 0.60 3.19
C LEU A 121 10.39 -0.87 2.89
N TRP A 122 9.60 -1.52 3.74
CA TRP A 122 9.28 -2.95 3.57
C TRP A 122 8.60 -3.26 2.25
N ARG A 123 7.60 -2.46 1.83
CA ARG A 123 6.86 -2.72 0.58
C ARG A 123 7.79 -2.72 -0.63
N LEU A 124 8.79 -1.84 -0.63
CA LEU A 124 9.76 -1.74 -1.71
C LEU A 124 10.69 -2.96 -1.70
N LEU A 125 11.19 -3.37 -0.52
CA LEU A 125 12.02 -4.57 -0.38
C LEU A 125 11.29 -5.83 -0.87
N ALA A 126 10.04 -6.04 -0.42
CA ALA A 126 9.22 -7.16 -0.84
C ALA A 126 8.97 -7.18 -2.36
N ILE A 127 8.65 -6.02 -2.95
CA ILE A 127 8.45 -5.88 -4.39
C ILE A 127 9.75 -6.06 -5.17
N TYR A 128 10.89 -5.55 -4.67
CA TYR A 128 12.17 -5.71 -5.33
C TYR A 128 12.59 -7.18 -5.41
N LYS A 129 12.50 -7.91 -4.29
CA LYS A 129 12.90 -9.32 -4.20
C LYS A 129 11.95 -10.26 -4.94
N ASN A 130 10.65 -10.09 -4.74
CA ASN A 130 9.66 -11.07 -5.17
C ASN A 130 8.78 -10.59 -6.32
N GLY A 131 8.82 -9.30 -6.65
CA GLY A 131 7.82 -8.68 -7.50
C GLY A 131 6.43 -8.76 -6.90
N GLY A 132 5.46 -8.46 -7.74
CA GLY A 132 4.04 -8.57 -7.43
C GLY A 132 3.40 -7.21 -7.25
N LEU A 133 2.34 -7.18 -6.46
CA LEU A 133 1.51 -6.02 -6.22
C LEU A 133 1.44 -5.75 -4.72
N TYR A 134 1.86 -4.57 -4.30
CA TYR A 134 1.61 -4.07 -2.95
C TYR A 134 0.37 -3.16 -2.94
N ILE A 135 -0.44 -3.27 -1.88
CA ILE A 135 -1.57 -2.37 -1.62
C ILE A 135 -1.64 -2.07 -0.11
N ASP A 136 -1.74 -0.80 0.29
CA ASP A 136 -2.04 -0.41 1.68
C ASP A 136 -3.31 -1.13 2.19
N MET A 137 -3.41 -1.33 3.50
CA MET A 137 -4.54 -2.03 4.12
C MET A 137 -5.91 -1.40 3.84
N ASP A 138 -5.94 -0.08 3.64
CA ASP A 138 -7.14 0.69 3.30
C ASP A 138 -7.32 0.90 1.79
N GLY A 139 -6.38 0.40 0.98
CA GLY A 139 -6.45 0.40 -0.47
C GLY A 139 -7.43 -0.65 -0.98
N CYS A 140 -8.17 -0.30 -2.03
CA CYS A 140 -9.22 -1.10 -2.63
C CYS A 140 -9.09 -1.07 -4.16
N LEU A 141 -8.92 -2.24 -4.77
CA LEU A 141 -8.85 -2.36 -6.22
C LEU A 141 -10.15 -1.89 -6.88
N VAL A 142 -10.03 -1.08 -7.92
CA VAL A 142 -11.14 -0.63 -8.76
C VAL A 142 -11.26 -1.51 -10.01
N ALA A 143 -10.12 -1.88 -10.57
CA ALA A 143 -10.02 -2.75 -11.73
C ALA A 143 -9.24 -4.02 -11.37
N ARG A 144 -9.51 -5.11 -12.10
CA ARG A 144 -8.76 -6.36 -11.98
C ARG A 144 -7.30 -6.13 -12.42
N PRO A 145 -6.28 -6.50 -11.62
CA PRO A 145 -4.87 -6.30 -11.98
C PRO A 145 -4.48 -6.86 -13.35
N GLU A 146 -5.08 -7.99 -13.76
CA GLU A 146 -4.84 -8.61 -15.06
C GLU A 146 -5.21 -7.70 -16.24
N LYS A 147 -6.14 -6.76 -16.06
CA LYS A 147 -6.54 -5.82 -17.12
C LYS A 147 -5.46 -4.78 -17.41
N PHE A 148 -4.73 -4.33 -16.39
CA PHE A 148 -3.79 -3.22 -16.51
C PHE A 148 -2.32 -3.62 -16.35
N LEU A 149 -2.01 -4.78 -15.78
CA LEU A 149 -0.63 -5.30 -15.66
C LEU A 149 -0.19 -6.11 -16.88
N LYS A 150 -1.11 -6.74 -17.64
CA LYS A 150 -0.88 -7.48 -18.90
C LYS A 150 0.58 -8.00 -19.11
N LYS A 151 1.35 -7.35 -19.98
CA LYS A 151 2.78 -7.62 -20.27
C LYS A 151 3.70 -6.51 -19.74
N ASN A 152 3.17 -5.63 -18.89
CA ASN A 152 3.95 -4.55 -18.29
C ASN A 152 4.87 -5.12 -17.22
N ASN A 153 6.05 -4.54 -17.08
CA ASN A 153 6.98 -4.87 -16.00
C ASN A 153 6.69 -4.11 -14.71
N GLU A 154 5.86 -3.07 -14.78
CA GLU A 154 5.52 -2.22 -13.65
C GLU A 154 4.19 -1.49 -13.86
N MET A 155 3.59 -1.04 -12.77
CA MET A 155 2.49 -0.10 -12.77
C MET A 155 2.51 0.70 -11.48
N PHE A 156 2.53 2.02 -11.64
CA PHE A 156 2.44 2.99 -10.56
C PHE A 156 1.18 3.83 -10.74
N ILE A 157 0.76 4.53 -9.69
CA ILE A 157 -0.45 5.34 -9.76
C ILE A 157 -0.21 6.79 -9.34
N LYS A 158 -1.01 7.68 -9.94
CA LYS A 158 -1.16 9.06 -9.49
C LYS A 158 -2.53 9.28 -8.84
N ALA A 159 -2.54 10.08 -7.79
CA ALA A 159 -3.75 10.54 -7.11
C ALA A 159 -3.98 12.03 -7.39
N LYS A 160 -5.25 12.44 -7.37
CA LYS A 160 -5.62 13.85 -7.56
C LYS A 160 -5.57 14.59 -6.23
N HIS A 161 -4.89 15.73 -6.16
CA HIS A 161 -5.00 16.66 -5.03
C HIS A 161 -6.43 17.20 -4.94
N ARG A 162 -7.04 17.15 -3.76
CA ARG A 162 -8.45 17.56 -3.58
C ARG A 162 -8.64 19.08 -3.65
N LYS A 163 -7.63 19.85 -3.24
CA LYS A 163 -7.69 21.32 -3.10
C LYS A 163 -6.81 22.06 -4.10
N GLU A 164 -6.05 21.35 -4.94
CA GLU A 164 -5.18 21.97 -5.93
C GLU A 164 -6.00 22.44 -7.14
N THR A 165 -5.80 23.70 -7.50
CA THR A 165 -6.45 24.37 -8.64
C THR A 165 -5.50 24.54 -9.81
N ASP A 166 -4.18 24.48 -9.58
CA ASP A 166 -3.17 24.45 -10.63
C ASP A 166 -3.22 23.09 -11.34
N GLU A 167 -3.64 23.10 -12.62
CA GLU A 167 -3.73 21.88 -13.43
C GLU A 167 -2.38 21.15 -13.55
N SER A 168 -1.26 21.87 -13.49
CA SER A 168 0.08 21.28 -13.56
C SER A 168 0.48 20.49 -12.31
N LYS A 169 -0.12 20.82 -11.15
CA LYS A 169 0.13 20.18 -9.84
C LYS A 169 -1.03 19.31 -9.36
N LYS A 170 -2.05 19.16 -10.19
CA LYS A 170 -3.31 18.49 -9.84
C LYS A 170 -3.14 17.03 -9.46
N TYR A 171 -2.08 16.38 -9.92
CA TYR A 171 -1.79 14.97 -9.68
C TYR A 171 -0.41 14.77 -9.09
N TYR A 172 -0.31 13.86 -8.12
CA TYR A 172 0.95 13.46 -7.49
C TYR A 172 1.11 11.94 -7.55
N ALA A 173 2.35 11.47 -7.63
CA ALA A 173 2.67 10.05 -7.48
C ALA A 173 2.37 9.59 -6.05
N THR A 174 1.93 8.35 -5.89
CA THR A 174 1.65 7.80 -4.56
C THR A 174 2.10 6.36 -4.46
N ASN A 175 2.58 5.97 -3.27
CA ASN A 175 3.21 4.67 -3.03
C ASN A 175 2.31 3.68 -2.28
N TYR A 176 1.03 3.99 -2.02
CA TYR A 176 0.08 3.05 -1.41
C TYR A 176 -0.28 1.86 -2.32
N PHE A 177 0.10 1.96 -3.59
CA PHE A 177 -0.02 0.90 -4.58
C PHE A 177 1.27 0.89 -5.40
N LEU A 178 1.90 -0.27 -5.51
CA LEU A 178 3.08 -0.48 -6.34
C LEU A 178 2.97 -1.85 -6.98
N ALA A 179 3.17 -1.95 -8.29
CA ALA A 179 3.30 -3.24 -8.95
C ALA A 179 4.57 -3.27 -9.79
N ALA A 180 5.41 -4.29 -9.62
CA ALA A 180 6.62 -4.45 -10.42
C ALA A 180 7.05 -5.91 -10.55
N ALA A 181 7.79 -6.20 -11.61
CA ALA A 181 8.57 -7.40 -11.75
C ALA A 181 9.73 -7.38 -10.72
N PRO A 182 10.24 -8.55 -10.30
CA PRO A 182 11.43 -8.61 -9.44
C PRO A 182 12.61 -7.86 -10.08
N ASN A 183 13.51 -7.33 -9.24
CA ASN A 183 14.71 -6.60 -9.65
C ASN A 183 14.46 -5.32 -10.47
N ASN A 184 13.29 -4.71 -10.34
CA ASN A 184 12.97 -3.45 -11.03
C ASN A 184 13.94 -2.31 -10.63
N SER A 185 14.52 -1.63 -11.61
CA SER A 185 15.54 -0.60 -11.40
C SER A 185 15.02 0.63 -10.66
N LYS A 186 13.80 1.09 -10.96
CA LYS A 186 13.19 2.24 -10.27
C LYS A 186 12.89 1.94 -8.81
N ILE A 187 12.46 0.70 -8.51
CA ILE A 187 12.28 0.25 -7.12
C ILE A 187 13.62 0.18 -6.40
N LYS A 188 14.69 -0.28 -7.06
CA LYS A 188 16.04 -0.31 -6.46
C LYS A 188 16.54 1.09 -6.12
N GLU A 189 16.44 2.02 -7.07
CA GLU A 189 16.83 3.41 -6.86
C GLU A 189 16.03 4.05 -5.72
N TYR A 190 14.74 3.73 -5.62
CA TYR A 190 13.89 4.18 -4.52
C TYR A 190 14.38 3.64 -3.17
N ILE A 191 14.68 2.34 -3.07
CA ILE A 191 15.27 1.77 -1.86
C ILE A 191 16.57 2.47 -1.50
N ASP A 192 17.45 2.71 -2.48
CA ASP A 192 18.77 3.31 -2.24
C ASP A 192 18.68 4.74 -1.72
N ILE A 193 17.76 5.55 -2.25
CA ILE A 193 17.53 6.91 -1.75
C ILE A 193 16.96 6.88 -0.33
N ILE A 194 16.02 5.97 -0.02
CA ILE A 194 15.50 5.81 1.34
C ILE A 194 16.62 5.45 2.32
N LEU A 195 17.43 4.45 1.98
CA LEU A 195 18.53 4.01 2.85
C LEU A 195 19.53 5.14 3.08
N LYS A 196 19.90 5.89 2.03
CA LYS A 196 20.75 7.07 2.12
C LYS A 196 20.15 8.17 3.01
N ASN A 197 18.85 8.43 2.90
CA ASN A 197 18.17 9.42 3.73
C ASN A 197 18.19 9.03 5.22
N ILE A 198 17.95 7.75 5.53
CA ILE A 198 18.00 7.23 6.89
C ILE A 198 19.42 7.29 7.43
N GLU A 199 20.41 6.84 6.67
CA GLU A 199 21.84 6.88 7.03
C GLU A 199 22.30 8.32 7.32
N ALA A 200 21.90 9.28 6.50
CA ALA A 200 22.18 10.71 6.70
C ALA A 200 21.32 11.38 7.78
N ASN A 201 20.53 10.61 8.54
CA ASN A 201 19.67 11.06 9.64
C ASN A 201 18.70 12.20 9.26
N ARG A 202 18.12 12.14 8.04
CA ARG A 202 17.31 13.21 7.46
C ARG A 202 15.85 13.21 7.93
N SER A 203 15.64 13.09 9.24
CA SER A 203 14.29 13.10 9.83
C SER A 203 13.56 14.44 9.59
N ASP A 204 14.29 15.52 9.32
CA ASP A 204 13.80 16.84 8.90
C ASP A 204 12.92 16.79 7.64
N LEU A 205 13.15 15.83 6.74
CA LEU A 205 12.37 15.63 5.52
C LEU A 205 10.92 15.21 5.80
N GLY A 206 10.64 14.68 7.00
CA GLY A 206 9.36 14.05 7.33
C GLY A 206 9.12 12.76 6.54
N VAL A 207 8.10 11.99 6.94
CA VAL A 207 7.82 10.66 6.32
C VAL A 207 7.67 10.78 4.80
N TRP A 208 7.04 11.84 4.31
CA TRP A 208 6.75 12.04 2.88
C TRP A 208 8.00 12.04 1.99
N TYR A 209 9.07 12.74 2.39
CA TYR A 209 10.31 12.86 1.62
C TYR A 209 11.45 11.98 2.15
N LEU A 210 11.30 11.42 3.36
CA LEU A 210 12.26 10.45 3.91
C LEU A 210 12.08 9.07 3.26
N THR A 211 10.84 8.54 3.30
CA THR A 211 10.51 7.17 2.85
C THR A 211 9.35 7.12 1.83
N GLY A 212 8.50 8.15 1.85
CA GLY A 212 7.20 8.14 1.20
C GLY A 212 7.19 8.64 -0.25
N PRO A 213 6.01 9.07 -0.74
CA PRO A 213 5.78 9.44 -2.14
C PRO A 213 6.69 10.54 -2.71
N GLY A 214 7.23 11.42 -1.87
CA GLY A 214 8.13 12.47 -2.34
C GLY A 214 9.41 11.92 -2.98
N VAL A 215 9.94 10.82 -2.45
CA VAL A 215 11.08 10.12 -3.05
C VAL A 215 10.67 9.45 -4.36
N MET A 216 9.49 8.80 -4.38
CA MET A 216 8.95 8.17 -5.59
C MET A 216 8.83 9.19 -6.73
N GLU A 217 8.28 10.36 -6.43
CA GLU A 217 8.07 11.43 -7.41
C GLU A 217 9.39 11.96 -7.99
N ALA A 218 10.42 12.07 -7.15
CA ALA A 218 11.75 12.50 -7.59
C ALA A 218 12.40 11.53 -8.60
N ILE A 219 12.09 10.24 -8.52
CA ILE A 219 12.65 9.20 -9.40
C ILE A 219 11.78 8.99 -10.64
N MET A 220 10.46 8.94 -10.43
CA MET A 220 9.53 8.35 -11.38
C MET A 220 8.74 9.39 -12.16
N ASN A 221 8.89 10.69 -11.89
CA ASN A 221 8.21 11.74 -12.67
C ASN A 221 8.96 12.07 -13.98
N ASP A 222 9.30 11.03 -14.73
CA ASP A 222 9.93 11.12 -16.05
C ASP A 222 8.99 10.59 -17.16
N GLU A 223 9.35 10.85 -18.42
CA GLU A 223 8.57 10.40 -19.59
C GLU A 223 8.58 8.86 -19.77
N ASN A 224 9.51 8.17 -19.11
CA ASN A 224 9.68 6.72 -19.19
C ASN A 224 8.82 5.96 -18.17
N THR A 225 8.04 6.66 -17.35
CA THR A 225 7.19 6.04 -16.34
C THR A 225 5.72 6.16 -16.70
N THR A 226 5.10 5.01 -16.94
CA THR A 226 3.65 4.95 -17.16
C THR A 226 2.92 4.93 -15.81
N PHE A 227 2.13 5.97 -15.55
CA PHE A 227 1.21 6.02 -14.42
C PHE A 227 -0.23 5.74 -14.85
N ARG A 228 -0.98 5.14 -13.94
CA ARG A 228 -2.44 5.03 -14.01
C ARG A 228 -3.10 5.92 -12.99
N HIS A 229 -4.34 6.35 -13.24
CA HIS A 229 -5.08 7.07 -12.22
C HIS A 229 -5.57 6.12 -11.12
N SER A 230 -5.36 6.51 -9.86
CA SER A 230 -5.89 5.81 -8.68
C SER A 230 -7.37 5.46 -8.81
N ARG A 231 -8.20 6.40 -9.27
CA ARG A 231 -9.65 6.21 -9.44
C ARG A 231 -10.03 5.11 -10.43
N GLU A 232 -9.10 4.66 -11.26
CA GLU A 232 -9.30 3.60 -12.25
C GLU A 232 -8.60 2.30 -11.85
N THR A 233 -7.78 2.33 -10.80
CA THR A 233 -6.83 1.26 -10.48
C THR A 233 -7.01 0.76 -9.06
N CYS A 234 -6.76 1.63 -8.08
CA CYS A 234 -6.85 1.34 -6.65
C CYS A 234 -7.16 2.65 -5.90
N ILE A 235 -8.15 2.62 -5.00
CA ILE A 235 -8.56 3.77 -4.19
C ILE A 235 -8.38 3.49 -2.70
N GLN A 236 -7.98 4.49 -1.93
CA GLN A 236 -7.91 4.39 -0.47
C GLN A 236 -9.21 4.81 0.23
N GLY A 237 -9.43 4.25 1.43
CA GLY A 237 -10.51 4.64 2.35
C GLY A 237 -11.93 4.34 1.85
N ALA A 238 -12.08 3.44 0.88
CA ALA A 238 -13.39 3.06 0.36
C ALA A 238 -14.22 2.37 1.46
N PHE A 239 -13.70 1.25 1.97
CA PHE A 239 -14.37 0.41 2.97
C PHE A 239 -14.04 0.77 4.42
N THR A 240 -12.95 1.49 4.68
CA THR A 240 -12.48 1.85 6.02
C THR A 240 -12.17 3.34 6.13
N ASN A 241 -11.78 3.79 7.32
CA ASN A 241 -11.26 5.12 7.61
C ASN A 241 -10.28 5.04 8.79
N ASP A 242 -9.65 6.16 9.13
CA ASP A 242 -8.67 6.23 10.23
C ASP A 242 -9.22 5.67 11.54
N TYR A 243 -10.48 5.96 11.87
CA TYR A 243 -11.10 5.44 13.08
C TYR A 243 -11.08 3.90 13.12
N PHE A 244 -11.51 3.24 12.06
CA PHE A 244 -11.55 1.77 12.03
C PHE A 244 -10.19 1.11 11.81
N GLN A 245 -9.26 1.79 11.15
CA GLN A 245 -7.90 1.30 10.94
C GLN A 245 -7.06 1.38 12.22
N TYR A 246 -7.26 2.43 12.99
CA TYR A 246 -6.48 2.75 14.18
C TYR A 246 -7.30 2.65 15.47
N ILE A 247 -8.41 1.90 15.47
CA ILE A 247 -9.29 1.79 16.65
C ILE A 247 -8.53 1.31 17.90
N ASP A 248 -7.54 0.42 17.70
CA ASP A 248 -6.71 -0.14 18.76
C ASP A 248 -5.43 0.68 19.01
N ARG A 249 -5.14 1.68 18.16
CA ARG A 249 -3.99 2.58 18.25
C ARG A 249 -4.31 4.00 17.76
N PRO A 250 -5.18 4.77 18.43
CA PRO A 250 -5.76 6.01 17.88
C PRO A 250 -4.75 7.08 17.46
N ASN A 251 -3.52 7.03 17.99
CA ASN A 251 -2.44 7.98 17.71
C ASN A 251 -1.36 7.45 16.76
N ALA A 252 -1.54 6.28 16.15
CA ALA A 252 -0.55 5.67 15.25
C ALA A 252 -0.55 6.24 13.82
N HIS A 253 -1.41 7.21 13.50
CA HIS A 253 -1.36 7.88 12.20
C HIS A 253 -0.12 8.77 12.10
N TRP A 254 0.65 8.61 11.03
CA TRP A 254 1.97 9.23 10.87
C TRP A 254 1.96 10.77 10.92
N THR A 255 0.86 11.42 10.55
CA THR A 255 0.70 12.89 10.63
C THR A 255 0.68 13.41 12.08
N LYS A 256 0.65 12.52 13.08
CA LYS A 256 0.69 12.86 14.50
C LYS A 256 2.09 12.76 15.10
N THR A 257 3.09 12.30 14.34
CA THR A 257 4.48 12.19 14.79
C THR A 257 5.27 13.42 14.36
N GLU A 258 6.04 14.00 15.28
CA GLU A 258 6.96 15.10 14.94
C GLU A 258 8.14 14.56 14.13
N ASN A 259 8.67 15.39 13.22
CA ASN A 259 9.77 14.98 12.33
C ASN A 259 10.98 14.42 13.09
N LYS A 260 11.35 15.04 14.21
CA LYS A 260 12.49 14.63 15.05
C LYS A 260 12.36 13.20 15.60
N ASP A 261 11.14 12.69 15.73
CA ASP A 261 10.86 11.39 16.35
C ASP A 261 10.77 10.26 15.33
N ILE A 262 10.93 10.54 14.02
CA ILE A 262 10.79 9.53 12.94
C ILE A 262 11.94 8.52 12.94
N LEU A 263 13.14 8.94 13.37
CA LEU A 263 14.36 8.14 13.40
C LEU A 263 14.92 8.04 14.83
N GLU A 264 15.25 6.82 15.23
CA GLU A 264 16.11 6.57 16.38
C GLU A 264 17.58 6.86 16.03
N SER A 265 18.28 7.40 17.03
CA SER A 265 19.71 7.73 17.00
C SER A 265 20.57 6.49 16.84
#